data_AF-A0A7C0WCR3-F1
#
_entry.id   AF-A0A7C0WCR3-F1
#
_cell.length_a   1.000
_cell.length_b   1.000
_cell.length_c   1.000
_cell.angle_alpha   90.00
_cell.angle_beta   90.00
_cell.angle_gamma   90.00
#
_symmetry.space_group_name_H-M   'P 1'
#
loop_
_entity.id
_entity.type
_entity.pdbx_description
1 polymer ?
#
loop_
_entity_poly.entity_id
_entity_poly.type
_entity_poly.pdbx_seq_one_letter_code
_entity_poly.pdbx_strand_id
1 'polypeptide(L)'
;MEEKLDFSLPEKKQKYSLVPKLTVILLLVLVILTIVNLLRHSYEKPPSVNSASSFSQDKIKELASKLASRNLYTRAARVWQDYLSSAKVPDTERAKALFQVGTLFEKAGLYEEAIEYYYRSEITAKLSELEQQINTHIKDCFEKLGKFSALRYELMDRTSFKESEKAGSRIVAEIGAEKITESDLDAIIERTIDNQLAPMMAFMTTEQ
;
A
#
# COMPACT_ATOMS: atom_id res chain seq x y z
N MET A 1 2.38 -106.64 15.05
CA MET A 1 3.71 -106.01 14.92
C MET A 1 3.42 -104.53 14.71
N GLU A 2 3.16 -103.83 15.80
CA GLU A 2 4.14 -103.03 16.56
C GLU A 2 4.63 -101.80 15.80
N GLU A 3 4.05 -100.67 16.21
CA GLU A 3 4.54 -99.30 16.31
C GLU A 3 5.46 -98.70 15.22
N LYS A 4 5.07 -97.50 14.80
CA LYS A 4 5.81 -96.28 15.17
C LYS A 4 4.96 -95.05 14.89
N LEU A 5 4.39 -94.47 15.94
CA LEU A 5 3.82 -93.12 15.89
C LEU A 5 4.97 -92.12 16.08
N ASP A 6 5.13 -91.24 15.10
CA ASP A 6 6.17 -90.22 15.05
C ASP A 6 5.75 -88.99 15.91
N PHE A 7 6.54 -88.68 16.94
CA PHE A 7 6.33 -87.58 17.88
C PHE A 7 7.29 -86.40 17.62
N SER A 8 7.66 -86.15 16.37
CA SER A 8 8.48 -85.00 16.01
C SER A 8 7.69 -83.69 16.19
N LEU A 9 8.10 -82.86 17.15
CA LEU A 9 7.59 -81.50 17.34
C LEU A 9 7.95 -80.62 16.12
N PRO A 10 7.01 -79.83 15.57
CA PRO A 10 7.36 -78.94 14.47
C PRO A 10 8.25 -77.79 14.95
N GLU A 11 9.44 -77.68 14.37
CA GLU A 11 10.32 -76.51 14.51
C GLU A 11 9.59 -75.23 14.06
N LYS A 12 9.59 -74.22 14.94
CA LYS A 12 9.05 -72.90 14.63
C LYS A 12 9.97 -72.19 13.63
N LYS A 13 9.67 -72.29 12.34
CA LYS A 13 10.32 -71.49 11.29
C LYS A 13 10.08 -70.00 11.54
N GLN A 14 11.11 -69.28 11.97
CA GLN A 14 11.12 -67.81 12.00
C GLN A 14 11.01 -67.31 10.56
N LYS A 15 9.80 -66.93 10.16
CA LYS A 15 9.57 -66.23 8.89
C LYS A 15 10.14 -64.81 9.03
N TYR A 16 11.32 -64.58 8.46
CA TYR A 16 11.79 -63.23 8.16
C TYR A 16 10.79 -62.59 7.20
N SER A 17 9.89 -61.80 7.78
CA SER A 17 8.93 -60.99 7.05
C SER A 17 9.70 -59.99 6.17
N LEU A 18 9.45 -60.00 4.86
CA LEU A 18 9.98 -59.04 3.89
C LEU A 18 9.23 -57.69 3.92
N VAL A 19 8.15 -57.62 4.71
CA VAL A 19 7.30 -56.43 4.87
C VAL A 19 8.04 -55.21 5.44
N PRO A 20 8.96 -55.30 6.44
CA PRO A 20 9.65 -54.12 6.97
C PRO A 20 10.69 -53.54 6.00
N LYS A 21 11.19 -54.32 5.03
CA LYS A 21 12.13 -53.80 4.02
C LYS A 21 11.42 -52.95 2.97
N LEU A 22 10.22 -53.36 2.57
CA LEU A 22 9.38 -52.58 1.65
C LEU A 22 8.90 -51.26 2.27
N THR A 23 8.55 -51.25 3.56
CA THR A 23 8.14 -50.01 4.24
C THR A 23 9.29 -49.01 4.39
N VAL A 24 10.52 -49.48 4.65
CA VAL A 24 11.71 -48.61 4.70
C VAL A 24 12.02 -48.02 3.33
N ILE A 25 11.92 -48.80 2.26
CA ILE A 25 12.12 -48.31 0.89
C ILE A 25 11.06 -47.27 0.53
N LEU A 26 9.78 -47.52 0.86
CA LEU A 26 8.69 -46.57 0.61
C LEU A 26 8.89 -45.24 1.34
N LEU A 27 9.34 -45.28 2.60
CA LEU A 27 9.66 -44.07 3.38
C LEU A 27 10.81 -43.28 2.76
N LEU A 28 11.85 -43.96 2.28
CA LEU A 28 12.99 -43.32 1.62
C LEU A 28 12.56 -42.62 0.33
N VAL A 29 11.68 -43.24 -0.46
CA VAL A 29 11.11 -42.63 -1.67
C VAL A 29 10.28 -41.39 -1.32
N LEU A 30 9.49 -41.44 -0.24
CA LEU A 30 8.70 -40.30 0.24
C LEU A 30 9.58 -39.12 0.65
N VAL A 31 10.68 -39.37 1.38
CA VAL A 31 11.65 -38.34 1.77
C VAL A 31 12.36 -37.74 0.55
N ILE A 32 12.70 -38.55 -0.45
CA ILE A 32 13.30 -38.05 -1.69
C ILE A 32 12.29 -37.18 -2.44
N LEU A 33 11.03 -37.57 -2.53
CA LEU A 33 9.98 -36.78 -3.17
C LEU A 33 9.74 -35.44 -2.47
N THR A 34 9.78 -35.40 -1.13
CA THR A 34 9.64 -34.14 -0.38
C THR A 34 10.86 -33.23 -0.58
N ILE A 35 12.08 -33.78 -0.58
CA ILE A 35 13.30 -33.02 -0.86
C ILE A 35 13.31 -32.46 -2.28
N VAL A 36 12.91 -33.27 -3.28
CA VAL A 36 12.79 -32.82 -4.68
C VAL A 36 11.73 -31.72 -4.80
N ASN A 37 10.61 -31.83 -4.09
CA ASN A 37 9.58 -30.79 -4.10
C ASN A 37 10.05 -29.48 -3.44
N LEU A 38 10.78 -29.57 -2.33
CA LEU A 38 11.41 -28.41 -1.67
C LEU A 38 12.46 -27.75 -2.56
N LEU A 39 13.33 -28.54 -3.18
CA LEU A 39 14.34 -28.03 -4.11
C LEU A 39 13.68 -27.40 -5.35
N ARG A 40 12.58 -27.96 -5.87
CA ARG A 40 11.83 -27.37 -6.99
C ARG A 40 11.29 -25.98 -6.66
N HIS A 41 10.88 -25.73 -5.41
CA HIS A 41 10.45 -24.40 -4.96
C HIS A 41 11.61 -23.41 -4.82
N SER A 42 12.83 -23.89 -4.54
CA SER A 42 14.04 -23.04 -4.46
C SER A 42 14.77 -22.86 -5.80
N TYR A 43 14.46 -23.67 -6.83
CA TYR A 43 15.04 -23.59 -8.17
C TYR A 43 14.10 -22.96 -9.22
N GLU A 44 13.01 -22.32 -8.81
CA GLU A 44 12.36 -21.33 -9.66
C GLU A 44 13.28 -20.10 -9.72
N LYS A 45 14.15 -20.09 -10.73
CA LYS A 45 14.62 -18.84 -11.34
C LYS A 45 13.38 -17.95 -11.49
N PRO A 46 13.36 -16.71 -10.96
CA PRO A 46 12.15 -15.91 -11.00
C PRO A 46 11.69 -15.85 -12.45
N PRO A 47 10.49 -16.37 -12.78
CA PRO A 47 9.92 -16.08 -14.09
C PRO A 47 9.84 -14.56 -14.16
N SER A 48 10.17 -14.00 -15.33
CA SER A 48 10.08 -12.57 -15.59
C SER A 48 8.69 -12.07 -15.19
N VAL A 49 8.58 -11.50 -13.98
CA VAL A 49 7.34 -11.02 -13.35
C VAL A 49 6.65 -9.97 -14.22
N ASN A 50 7.43 -9.34 -15.10
CA ASN A 50 7.05 -8.20 -15.90
C ASN A 50 5.91 -8.48 -16.88
N SER A 51 5.72 -9.70 -17.42
CA SER A 51 4.73 -9.91 -18.49
C SER A 51 3.30 -10.18 -18.00
N ALA A 52 3.14 -10.85 -16.86
CA ALA A 52 1.83 -11.10 -16.27
C ALA A 52 1.34 -9.89 -15.46
N SER A 53 2.24 -9.21 -14.75
CA SER A 53 1.92 -7.98 -14.03
C SER A 53 1.60 -6.84 -14.99
N SER A 54 2.38 -6.66 -16.07
CA SER A 54 2.11 -5.59 -17.06
C SER A 54 0.75 -5.76 -17.72
N PHE A 55 0.39 -6.98 -18.12
CA PHE A 55 -0.91 -7.26 -18.73
C PHE A 55 -2.08 -6.96 -17.77
N SER A 56 -1.89 -7.22 -16.47
CA SER A 56 -2.89 -6.84 -15.45
C SER A 56 -2.96 -5.32 -15.23
N GLN A 57 -1.80 -4.66 -15.21
CA GLN A 57 -1.67 -3.22 -15.02
C GLN A 57 -2.28 -2.44 -16.20
N ASP A 58 -2.11 -2.92 -17.43
CA ASP A 58 -2.68 -2.30 -18.62
C ASP A 58 -4.22 -2.33 -18.60
N LYS A 59 -4.81 -3.44 -18.15
CA LYS A 59 -6.26 -3.54 -17.95
C LYS A 59 -6.78 -2.60 -16.86
N ILE A 60 -6.04 -2.45 -15.77
CA ILE A 60 -6.36 -1.52 -14.68
C ILE A 60 -6.33 -0.08 -15.20
N LYS A 61 -5.27 0.30 -15.92
CA LYS A 61 -5.14 1.61 -16.57
C LYS A 61 -6.28 1.88 -17.55
N GLU A 62 -6.61 0.91 -18.39
CA GLU A 62 -7.71 1.04 -19.35
C GLU A 62 -9.05 1.26 -18.65
N LEU A 63 -9.36 0.45 -17.63
CA LEU A 63 -10.59 0.56 -16.87
C LEU A 63 -10.69 1.90 -16.13
N ALA A 64 -9.64 2.30 -15.41
CA ALA A 64 -9.60 3.58 -14.72
C ALA A 64 -9.74 4.75 -15.69
N SER A 65 -9.08 4.70 -16.85
CA SER A 65 -9.18 5.74 -17.89
C SER A 65 -10.59 5.83 -18.48
N LYS A 66 -11.25 4.70 -18.74
CA LYS A 66 -12.64 4.67 -19.22
C LYS A 66 -13.64 5.23 -18.21
N LEU A 67 -13.40 5.03 -16.91
CA LEU A 67 -14.21 5.60 -15.83
C LEU A 67 -13.96 7.11 -15.72
N ALA A 68 -12.69 7.53 -15.72
CA ALA A 68 -12.30 8.93 -15.64
C ALA A 68 -12.82 9.76 -16.83
N SER A 69 -12.81 9.23 -18.05
CA SER A 69 -13.35 9.92 -19.23
C SER A 69 -14.87 10.14 -19.19
N ARG A 70 -15.56 9.46 -18.26
CA ARG A 70 -16.99 9.63 -17.98
C ARG A 70 -17.22 10.42 -16.68
N ASN A 71 -16.21 11.12 -16.19
CA ASN A 71 -16.21 11.88 -14.93
C ASN A 71 -16.52 11.03 -13.67
N LEU A 72 -16.35 9.70 -13.75
CA LEU A 72 -16.52 8.79 -12.62
C LEU A 72 -15.22 8.69 -11.82
N TYR A 73 -14.71 9.82 -11.36
CA TYR A 73 -13.35 9.93 -10.82
C TYR A 73 -13.15 9.10 -9.54
N THR A 74 -14.09 9.12 -8.61
CA THR A 74 -14.04 8.31 -7.37
C THR A 74 -14.05 6.81 -7.65
N ARG A 75 -14.77 6.37 -8.70
CA ARG A 75 -14.77 4.97 -9.14
C ARG A 75 -13.44 4.60 -9.81
N ALA A 76 -12.89 5.50 -10.62
CA ALA A 76 -11.57 5.31 -11.23
C ALA A 76 -10.47 5.22 -10.15
N ALA A 77 -10.53 6.05 -9.11
CA ALA A 77 -9.62 6.01 -7.98
C ALA A 77 -9.68 4.66 -7.26
N ARG A 78 -10.88 4.12 -7.04
CA ARG A 78 -11.07 2.79 -6.43
C ARG A 78 -10.40 1.67 -7.22
N VAL A 79 -10.45 1.70 -8.55
CA VAL A 79 -9.77 0.70 -9.39
C VAL A 79 -8.26 0.68 -9.14
N TRP A 80 -7.64 1.86 -8.99
CA TRP A 80 -6.24 1.97 -8.62
C TRP A 80 -5.96 1.53 -7.17
N GLN A 81 -6.85 1.87 -6.23
CA GLN A 81 -6.73 1.41 -4.84
C GLN A 81 -6.79 -0.13 -4.75
N ASP A 82 -7.72 -0.77 -5.47
CA ASP A 82 -7.87 -2.22 -5.52
C ASP A 82 -6.61 -2.89 -6.13
N TYR A 83 -6.00 -2.27 -7.14
CA TYR A 83 -4.70 -2.70 -7.67
C TYR A 83 -3.59 -2.65 -6.61
N LEU A 84 -3.53 -1.55 -5.85
CA LEU A 84 -2.54 -1.36 -4.79
C LEU A 84 -2.70 -2.36 -3.63
N SER A 85 -3.92 -2.82 -3.34
CA SER A 85 -4.20 -3.77 -2.27
C SER A 85 -3.87 -5.23 -2.62
N SER A 86 -3.85 -5.57 -3.91
CA SER A 86 -3.81 -6.97 -4.38
C SER A 86 -2.45 -7.42 -4.91
N ALA A 87 -1.56 -6.49 -5.26
CA ALA A 87 -0.32 -6.81 -5.96
C ALA A 87 0.96 -6.52 -5.14
N LYS A 88 1.98 -7.37 -5.31
CA LYS A 88 3.38 -7.04 -4.97
C LYS A 88 3.91 -6.04 -6.00
N VAL A 89 3.45 -4.81 -5.90
CA VAL A 89 3.87 -3.69 -6.77
C VAL A 89 5.21 -3.14 -6.27
N PRO A 90 6.20 -2.90 -7.14
CA PRO A 90 7.42 -2.17 -6.78
C PRO A 90 7.09 -0.76 -6.27
N ASP A 91 7.88 -0.21 -5.36
CA ASP A 91 7.61 1.10 -4.75
C ASP A 91 7.51 2.23 -5.77
N THR A 92 8.28 2.17 -6.86
CA THR A 92 8.21 3.14 -7.96
C THR A 92 6.86 3.14 -8.67
N GLU A 93 6.31 1.97 -8.98
CA GLU A 93 4.99 1.82 -9.58
C GLU A 93 3.87 2.12 -8.58
N ARG A 94 4.06 1.77 -7.31
CA ARG A 94 3.13 2.07 -6.22
C ARG A 94 3.00 3.59 -6.06
N ALA A 95 4.11 4.32 -6.03
CA ALA A 95 4.11 5.79 -5.98
C ALA A 95 3.35 6.39 -7.17
N LYS A 96 3.64 5.93 -8.40
CA LYS A 96 2.90 6.38 -9.59
C LYS A 96 1.40 6.11 -9.51
N ALA A 97 0.99 4.93 -9.03
CA ALA A 97 -0.42 4.61 -8.86
C ALA A 97 -1.08 5.45 -7.76
N LEU A 98 -0.39 5.72 -6.64
CA LEU A 98 -0.86 6.62 -5.58
C LEU A 98 -1.05 8.06 -6.11
N PHE A 99 -0.10 8.55 -6.90
CA PHE A 99 -0.22 9.85 -7.58
C PHE A 99 -1.46 9.90 -8.48
N GLN A 100 -1.73 8.84 -9.27
CA GLN A 100 -2.95 8.77 -10.10
C GLN A 100 -4.23 8.80 -9.27
N VAL A 101 -4.25 8.16 -8.10
CA VAL A 101 -5.39 8.24 -7.17
C VAL A 101 -5.59 9.67 -6.68
N GLY A 102 -4.51 10.35 -6.28
CA GLY A 102 -4.55 11.77 -5.87
C GLY A 102 -5.16 12.66 -6.94
N THR A 103 -4.69 12.54 -8.18
CA THR A 103 -5.23 13.31 -9.33
C THR A 103 -6.70 13.02 -9.60
N LEU A 104 -7.17 11.80 -9.38
CA LEU A 104 -8.58 11.45 -9.54
C LEU A 104 -9.44 12.03 -8.41
N PHE A 105 -8.95 12.04 -7.17
CA PHE A 105 -9.66 12.71 -6.07
C PHE A 105 -9.72 14.22 -6.25
N GLU A 106 -8.63 14.84 -6.70
CA GLU A 106 -8.61 16.27 -7.01
C GLU A 106 -9.65 16.62 -8.08
N LYS A 107 -9.73 15.83 -9.17
CA LYS A 107 -10.75 15.98 -10.21
C LYS A 107 -12.18 15.76 -9.69
N ALA A 108 -12.34 14.98 -8.63
CA ALA A 108 -13.61 14.78 -7.95
C ALA A 108 -13.99 15.93 -6.99
N GLY A 109 -13.10 16.91 -6.77
CA GLY A 109 -13.26 17.95 -5.76
C GLY A 109 -12.97 17.47 -4.32
N LEU A 110 -12.40 16.27 -4.18
CA LEU A 110 -12.03 15.64 -2.91
C LEU A 110 -10.58 16.01 -2.58
N TYR A 111 -10.35 17.27 -2.25
CA TYR A 111 -9.02 17.85 -2.13
C TYR A 111 -8.25 17.34 -0.90
N GLU A 112 -8.92 17.01 0.19
CA GLU A 112 -8.27 16.46 1.39
C GLU A 112 -7.71 15.06 1.10
N GLU A 113 -8.51 14.21 0.45
CA GLU A 113 -8.10 12.89 0.00
C GLU A 113 -7.01 12.97 -1.07
N ALA A 114 -7.08 13.96 -1.97
CA ALA A 114 -6.02 14.17 -2.96
C ALA A 114 -4.66 14.43 -2.30
N ILE A 115 -4.62 15.34 -1.31
CA ILE A 115 -3.41 15.68 -0.55
C ILE A 115 -2.85 14.44 0.15
N GLU A 116 -3.69 13.63 0.81
CA GLU A 116 -3.26 12.37 1.45
C GLU A 116 -2.51 11.48 0.44
N TYR A 117 -3.10 11.28 -0.74
CA TYR A 117 -2.53 10.40 -1.76
C TYR A 117 -1.26 10.95 -2.39
N TYR A 118 -1.14 12.27 -2.53
CA TYR A 118 0.09 12.91 -2.97
C TYR A 118 1.25 12.71 -1.97
N TYR A 119 1.00 12.90 -0.68
CA TYR A 119 2.01 12.59 0.34
C TYR A 119 2.37 11.10 0.38
N ARG A 120 1.37 10.21 0.27
CA ARG A 120 1.63 8.77 0.21
C ARG A 120 2.50 8.39 -1.00
N SER A 121 2.27 9.01 -2.15
CA SER A 121 3.12 8.82 -3.33
C SER A 121 4.56 9.22 -3.05
N GLU A 122 4.78 10.43 -2.52
CA GLU A 122 6.11 10.98 -2.21
C GLU A 122 6.87 10.15 -1.17
N ILE A 123 6.20 9.72 -0.10
CA ILE A 123 6.80 8.89 0.96
C ILE A 123 7.13 7.49 0.45
N THR A 124 6.31 6.93 -0.44
CA THR A 124 6.51 5.58 -0.99
C THR A 124 7.79 5.51 -1.84
N ALA A 125 7.99 6.48 -2.72
CA ALA A 125 9.22 6.61 -3.49
C ALA A 125 9.42 8.06 -3.92
N LYS A 126 10.59 8.63 -3.61
CA LYS A 126 10.99 9.95 -4.12
C LYS A 126 11.33 9.83 -5.61
N LEU A 127 10.37 10.19 -6.46
CA LEU A 127 10.51 10.21 -7.91
C LEU A 127 10.67 11.66 -8.37
N SER A 128 11.84 12.03 -8.89
CA SER A 128 12.13 13.39 -9.35
C SER A 128 11.16 13.89 -10.42
N GLU A 129 10.64 12.99 -11.26
CA GLU A 129 9.64 13.30 -12.29
C GLU A 129 8.26 13.65 -11.72
N LEU A 130 7.93 13.21 -10.50
CA LEU A 130 6.66 13.48 -9.83
C LEU A 130 6.75 14.60 -8.80
N GLU A 131 7.92 14.85 -8.23
CA GLU A 131 8.13 15.81 -7.13
C GLU A 131 7.53 17.20 -7.45
N GLN A 132 7.88 17.78 -8.60
CA GLN A 132 7.35 19.10 -8.99
C GLN A 132 5.82 19.07 -9.23
N GLN A 133 5.29 17.97 -9.77
CA GLN A 133 3.85 17.81 -10.02
C GLN A 133 3.10 17.70 -8.69
N ILE A 134 3.59 16.86 -7.77
CA ILE A 134 3.07 16.70 -6.42
C ILE A 134 3.03 18.06 -5.70
N ASN A 135 4.12 18.84 -5.75
CA ASN A 135 4.16 20.17 -5.14
C ASN A 135 3.07 21.10 -5.69
N THR A 136 2.89 21.10 -7.01
CA THR A 136 1.87 21.91 -7.68
C THR A 136 0.47 21.48 -7.25
N HIS A 137 0.17 20.20 -7.30
CA HIS A 137 -1.15 19.70 -6.96
C HIS A 137 -1.50 19.87 -5.48
N ILE A 138 -0.55 19.66 -4.56
CA ILE A 138 -0.75 19.91 -3.12
C ILE A 138 -1.06 21.40 -2.89
N LYS A 139 -0.31 22.29 -3.54
CA LYS A 139 -0.58 23.73 -3.49
C LYS A 139 -1.99 24.05 -3.95
N ASP A 140 -2.37 23.59 -5.14
CA ASP A 140 -3.69 23.85 -5.72
C ASP A 140 -4.80 23.30 -4.82
N CYS A 141 -4.62 22.11 -4.23
CA CYS A 141 -5.58 21.52 -3.30
C CYS A 141 -5.76 22.36 -2.03
N PHE A 142 -4.67 22.86 -1.42
CA PHE A 142 -4.78 23.74 -0.25
C PHE A 142 -5.48 25.06 -0.59
N GLU A 143 -5.18 25.65 -1.75
CA GLU A 143 -5.86 26.88 -2.22
C GLU A 143 -7.36 26.63 -2.42
N LYS A 144 -7.75 25.49 -3.01
CA LYS A 144 -9.16 25.11 -3.18
C LYS A 144 -9.89 24.85 -1.86
N LEU A 145 -9.17 24.42 -0.83
CA LEU A 145 -9.69 24.23 0.51
C LEU A 145 -9.71 25.53 1.34
N GLY A 146 -9.10 26.62 0.86
CA GLY A 146 -8.92 27.85 1.64
C GLY A 146 -7.92 27.73 2.80
N LYS A 147 -7.13 26.66 2.84
CA LYS A 147 -6.17 26.34 3.92
C LYS A 147 -4.82 27.01 3.69
N PHE A 148 -4.79 28.34 3.74
CA PHE A 148 -3.60 29.14 3.41
C PHE A 148 -2.51 29.04 4.48
N SER A 149 -2.90 28.92 5.75
CA SER A 149 -1.97 28.71 6.86
C SER A 149 -1.13 27.43 6.64
N ALA A 150 -1.79 26.32 6.34
CA ALA A 150 -1.16 25.03 6.03
C ALA A 150 -0.29 25.11 4.77
N LEU A 151 -0.79 25.73 3.69
CA LEU A 151 -0.03 25.92 2.46
C LEU A 151 1.28 26.68 2.69
N ARG A 152 1.24 27.75 3.48
CA ARG A 152 2.42 28.56 3.76
C ARG A 152 3.51 27.74 4.44
N TYR A 153 3.16 26.95 5.46
CA TYR A 153 4.13 26.08 6.13
C TYR A 153 4.63 24.95 5.23
N GLU A 154 3.77 24.37 4.41
CA GLU A 154 4.17 23.37 3.41
C GLU A 154 5.22 23.92 2.45
N LEU A 155 5.02 25.14 1.93
CA LEU A 155 5.99 25.78 1.03
C LEU A 155 7.30 26.11 1.76
N MET A 156 7.23 26.56 3.01
CA MET A 156 8.41 26.81 3.82
C MET A 156 9.22 25.53 4.05
N ASP A 157 8.56 24.43 4.42
CA ASP A 157 9.21 23.13 4.60
C ASP A 157 9.89 22.65 3.31
N ARG A 158 9.18 22.71 2.17
CA ARG A 158 9.71 22.27 0.87
C ARG A 158 10.85 23.14 0.32
N THR A 159 10.91 24.42 0.70
CA THR A 159 11.96 25.35 0.25
C THR A 159 13.10 25.50 1.26
N SER A 160 12.92 24.99 2.48
CA SER A 160 13.94 25.07 3.52
C SER A 160 15.17 24.23 3.15
N PHE A 161 16.34 24.85 3.21
CA PHE A 161 17.61 24.16 3.00
C PHE A 161 18.08 23.40 4.26
N LYS A 162 17.46 23.68 5.41
CA LYS A 162 17.78 23.06 6.71
C LYS A 162 16.58 22.23 7.18
N GLU A 163 16.69 20.92 7.00
CA GLU A 163 15.68 19.92 7.38
C GLU A 163 15.43 19.83 8.91
N SER A 164 16.24 20.52 9.74
CA SER A 164 16.25 20.36 11.20
C SER A 164 15.19 21.14 11.97
N GLU A 165 14.49 22.09 11.34
CA GLU A 165 13.48 22.91 12.02
C GLU A 165 12.24 23.04 11.13
N LYS A 166 11.18 22.29 11.48
CA LYS A 166 9.90 22.33 10.76
C LYS A 166 9.34 23.74 10.79
N ALA A 167 8.82 24.21 9.68
CA ALA A 167 8.20 25.51 9.56
C ALA A 167 7.04 25.62 10.56
N GLY A 168 7.00 26.75 11.29
CA GLY A 168 5.96 27.01 12.28
C GLY A 168 6.13 26.28 13.61
N SER A 169 7.24 25.56 13.87
CA SER A 169 7.48 24.88 15.15
C SER A 169 7.81 25.81 16.32
N ARG A 170 7.90 27.13 16.09
CA ARG A 170 8.17 28.13 17.14
C ARG A 170 7.01 28.13 18.13
N ILE A 171 7.31 27.93 19.41
CA ILE A 171 6.32 28.00 20.49
C ILE A 171 5.97 29.48 20.74
N VAL A 172 4.68 29.81 20.68
CA VAL A 172 4.16 31.16 20.93
C VAL A 172 3.41 31.27 22.26
N ALA A 173 2.92 30.16 22.79
CA ALA A 173 2.30 30.09 24.11
C ALA A 173 2.43 28.68 24.71
N GLU A 174 2.29 28.60 26.04
CA GLU A 174 2.27 27.34 26.78
C GLU A 174 1.13 27.39 27.82
N ILE A 175 0.27 26.37 27.83
CA ILE A 175 -0.85 26.21 28.75
C ILE A 175 -0.64 24.90 29.50
N GLY A 176 -0.08 24.97 30.71
CA GLY A 176 0.29 23.79 31.47
C GLY A 176 1.37 22.98 30.75
N ALA A 177 1.00 21.82 30.19
CA ALA A 177 1.90 20.98 29.40
C ALA A 177 1.68 21.10 27.88
N GLU A 178 0.64 21.82 27.46
CA GLU A 178 0.32 22.02 26.05
C GLU A 178 1.10 23.22 25.49
N LYS A 179 1.82 22.99 24.40
CA LYS A 179 2.56 24.03 23.69
C LYS A 179 1.79 24.40 22.44
N ILE A 180 1.52 25.69 22.27
CA ILE A 180 0.89 26.22 21.07
C ILE A 180 2.02 26.76 20.19
N THR A 181 2.16 26.18 19.00
CA THR A 181 3.13 26.67 18.02
C THR A 181 2.54 27.80 17.17
N GLU A 182 3.40 28.47 16.42
CA GLU A 182 2.98 29.47 15.43
C GLU A 182 2.03 28.85 14.39
N SER A 183 2.30 27.61 13.96
CA SER A 183 1.40 26.90 13.04
C SER A 183 0.04 26.58 13.64
N ASP A 184 0.02 26.23 14.92
CA ASP A 184 -1.23 25.94 15.62
C ASP A 184 -2.08 27.20 15.76
N LEU A 185 -1.44 28.32 16.14
CA LEU A 185 -2.11 29.60 16.29
C LEU A 185 -2.75 30.04 14.98
N ASP A 186 -2.00 29.99 13.87
CA ASP A 186 -2.51 30.41 12.57
C ASP A 186 -3.64 29.50 12.07
N ALA A 187 -3.57 28.20 12.32
CA ALA A 187 -4.66 27.26 12.02
C ALA A 187 -5.91 27.54 12.87
N ILE A 188 -5.75 27.93 14.14
CA ILE A 188 -6.86 28.33 15.02
C ILE A 188 -7.51 29.62 14.51
N ILE A 189 -6.71 30.61 14.11
CA ILE A 189 -7.19 31.88 13.56
C ILE A 189 -8.00 31.62 12.28
N GLU A 190 -7.45 30.86 11.33
CA GLU A 190 -8.11 30.49 10.07
C GLU A 190 -9.45 29.80 10.33
N ARG A 191 -9.47 28.75 11.16
CA ARG A 191 -10.70 28.04 11.53
C ARG A 191 -11.72 28.95 12.21
N THR A 192 -11.26 29.88 13.05
CA THR A 192 -12.15 30.82 13.75
C THR A 192 -12.82 31.77 12.77
N ILE A 193 -12.06 32.30 11.81
CA ILE A 193 -12.58 33.15 10.74
C ILE A 193 -13.60 32.37 9.91
N ASP A 194 -13.27 31.15 9.47
CA ASP A 194 -14.18 30.31 8.68
C ASP A 194 -15.51 30.07 9.42
N ASN A 195 -15.45 29.74 10.70
CA ASN A 195 -16.65 29.54 11.53
C ASN A 195 -17.50 30.81 11.67
N GLN A 196 -16.86 31.99 11.75
CA GLN A 196 -17.57 33.27 11.82
C GLN A 196 -18.20 33.66 10.47
N LEU A 197 -17.54 33.31 9.36
CA LEU A 197 -18.04 33.59 8.01
C LEU A 197 -19.08 32.58 7.53
N ALA A 198 -19.07 31.35 8.03
CA ALA A 198 -20.01 30.29 7.65
C ALA A 198 -21.50 30.71 7.64
N PRO A 199 -22.05 31.37 8.70
CA PRO A 199 -23.44 31.84 8.67
C PRO A 199 -23.65 33.00 7.68
N MET A 200 -22.60 33.78 7.36
CA MET A 200 -22.67 34.90 6.42
C MET A 200 -22.70 34.43 4.97
N MET A 201 -22.09 33.29 4.65
CA MET A 201 -22.05 32.73 3.28
C MET A 201 -23.46 32.49 2.71
N ALA A 202 -24.44 32.14 3.54
CA ALA A 202 -25.82 31.95 3.11
C ALA A 202 -26.49 33.25 2.60
N PHE A 203 -25.94 34.41 3.00
CA PHE A 203 -26.44 35.74 2.63
C PHE A 203 -25.55 36.45 1.60
N MET A 204 -24.37 35.89 1.27
CA MET A 204 -23.52 36.38 0.19
C MET A 204 -24.03 35.82 -1.14
N THR A 205 -25.12 36.39 -1.67
CA THR A 205 -25.52 36.14 -3.07
C THR A 205 -24.49 36.75 -4.00
N THR A 206 -24.12 36.02 -5.06
CA THR A 206 -23.16 36.39 -6.11
C THR A 206 -23.61 37.55 -7.01
N GLU A 207 -24.43 38.46 -6.52
CA GLU A 207 -24.80 39.69 -7.24
C GLU A 207 -24.02 40.87 -6.66
N GLN A 208 -22.78 41.02 -7.13
CA GLN A 208 -22.07 42.30 -7.25
C GLN A 208 -20.86 42.14 -8.17
#